data_AF-A0A3D8HXA8-F1
#
_entry.id   AF-A0A3D8HXA8-F1
#
_cell.length_a   1.000
_cell.length_b   1.000
_cell.length_c   1.000
_cell.angle_alpha   90.00
_cell.angle_beta   90.00
_cell.angle_gamma   90.00
#
_symmetry.space_group_name_H-M   'P 1'
#
loop_
_entity.id
_entity.type
_entity.pdbx_description
1 polymer ?
#
loop_
_entity_poly.entity_id
_entity_poly.type
_entity_poly.pdbx_seq_one_letter_code
_entity_poly.pdbx_strand_id
1 'polypeptide(L)'
;MKKIVFIITIALLIAGCDNREQFGFTSSNCNEVYNNCLNKCLQSGKTRVECLGNCDKSRGMCRAVKMKGCMQNCNTTYGKNTTSSESCKRSCANNVSN
;
A
#
# COMPACT_ATOMS: atom_id res chain seq x y z
N MET A 1 -19.50 -7.60 -11.20
CA MET A 1 -18.27 -7.75 -12.02
C MET A 1 -17.56 -6.41 -12.30
N LYS A 2 -17.40 -5.53 -11.30
CA LYS A 2 -16.67 -4.23 -11.42
C LYS A 2 -15.47 -4.12 -10.47
N LYS A 3 -15.31 -5.06 -9.54
CA LYS A 3 -14.29 -5.02 -8.48
C LYS A 3 -12.96 -5.65 -8.88
N ILE A 4 -12.95 -6.54 -9.88
CA ILE A 4 -11.74 -7.25 -10.33
C ILE A 4 -10.83 -6.35 -11.18
N VAL A 5 -11.42 -5.42 -11.95
CA VAL A 5 -10.67 -4.51 -12.83
C VAL A 5 -9.78 -3.54 -12.04
N PHE A 6 -10.17 -3.17 -10.81
CA PHE A 6 -9.40 -2.25 -9.97
C PHE A 6 -8.16 -2.88 -9.31
N ILE A 7 -8.08 -4.21 -9.28
CA ILE A 7 -6.93 -4.96 -8.72
C ILE A 7 -5.85 -5.12 -9.81
N ILE A 8 -6.26 -5.22 -11.07
CA ILE A 8 -5.35 -5.43 -12.21
C ILE A 8 -4.66 -4.13 -12.63
N THR A 9 -5.28 -2.96 -12.44
CA THR A 9 -4.66 -1.67 -12.83
C THR A 9 -3.52 -1.22 -11.92
N ILE A 10 -3.43 -1.75 -10.69
CA ILE A 10 -2.29 -1.46 -9.80
C ILE A 10 -1.06 -2.31 -10.17
N ALA A 11 -1.26 -3.44 -10.85
CA ALA A 11 -0.19 -4.33 -11.29
C ALA A 11 0.66 -3.75 -12.45
N LEU A 12 0.20 -2.70 -13.12
CA LEU A 12 0.84 -2.14 -14.32
C LEU A 12 1.81 -0.97 -14.05
N LEU A 13 1.89 -0.45 -12.82
CA LEU A 13 2.76 0.69 -12.50
C LEU A 13 4.20 0.31 -12.12
N ILE A 14 4.59 -0.95 -12.27
CA ILE A 14 5.90 -1.48 -11.86
C ILE A 14 6.62 -2.13 -13.04
N ALA A 15 6.60 -1.50 -14.22
CA ALA A 15 7.38 -1.94 -15.38
C ALA A 15 8.92 -1.78 -15.22
N GLY A 16 9.43 -1.71 -13.99
CA GLY A 16 10.87 -1.56 -13.70
C GLY A 16 11.39 -2.46 -12.57
N CYS A 17 10.55 -3.32 -11.99
CA CYS A 17 10.97 -4.42 -11.11
C CYS A 17 10.72 -5.72 -11.84
N ASP A 18 11.74 -6.18 -12.56
CA ASP A 18 11.76 -7.53 -13.12
C ASP A 18 11.66 -8.53 -11.96
N ASN A 19 10.83 -9.56 -12.16
CA ASN A 19 10.39 -10.59 -11.22
C ASN A 19 9.10 -10.31 -10.43
N ARG A 20 8.08 -11.04 -10.87
CA ARG A 20 6.73 -11.18 -10.35
C ARG A 20 6.72 -11.84 -8.97
N GLU A 21 7.21 -11.15 -7.96
CA GLU A 21 6.81 -11.46 -6.59
C GLU A 21 5.80 -10.43 -6.15
N GLN A 22 4.62 -10.93 -5.77
CA GLN A 22 3.54 -10.20 -5.15
C GLN A 22 4.10 -9.32 -4.04
N PHE A 23 4.44 -8.07 -4.37
CA PHE A 23 4.99 -7.11 -3.41
C PHE A 23 4.07 -7.10 -2.21
N GLY A 24 4.65 -7.23 -1.01
CA GLY A 24 3.95 -7.46 0.26
C GLY A 24 3.07 -6.30 0.71
N PHE A 25 2.11 -5.87 -0.11
CA PHE A 25 1.04 -4.93 0.23
C PHE A 25 0.09 -5.52 1.29
N THR A 26 0.30 -6.79 1.67
CA THR A 26 -0.33 -7.48 2.79
C THR A 26 0.43 -7.30 4.11
N SER A 27 1.67 -6.78 4.12
CA SER A 27 2.39 -6.52 5.39
C SER A 27 1.67 -5.45 6.21
N SER A 28 1.58 -5.69 7.51
CA SER A 28 1.05 -4.73 8.48
C SER A 28 1.97 -3.52 8.66
N ASN A 29 3.22 -3.56 8.16
CA ASN A 29 4.21 -2.50 8.34
C ASN A 29 4.75 -2.00 6.98
N CYS A 30 4.41 -0.75 6.62
CA CYS A 30 4.83 -0.20 5.33
C CYS A 30 6.33 0.18 5.28
N ASN A 31 7.01 0.28 6.44
CA ASN A 31 8.46 0.42 6.48
C ASN A 31 9.15 -0.91 6.18
N GLU A 32 8.54 -2.04 6.52
CA GLU A 32 9.03 -3.36 6.10
C GLU A 32 8.96 -3.51 4.57
N VAL A 33 7.86 -3.08 3.95
CA VAL A 33 7.72 -3.03 2.49
C VAL A 33 8.81 -2.18 1.85
N TYR A 34 9.12 -1.02 2.44
CA TYR A 34 10.22 -0.16 2.00
C TYR A 34 11.57 -0.85 2.11
N ASN A 35 11.89 -1.46 3.26
CA ASN A 35 13.17 -2.11 3.50
C ASN A 35 13.35 -3.33 2.58
N ASN A 36 12.31 -4.14 2.41
CA ASN A 36 12.31 -5.28 1.49
C ASN A 36 12.50 -4.84 0.04
N CYS A 37 11.83 -3.76 -0.37
CA CYS A 37 12.05 -3.14 -1.67
C CYS A 37 13.51 -2.70 -1.83
N LEU A 38 14.06 -1.99 -0.84
CA LEU A 38 15.40 -1.45 -0.90
C LEU A 38 16.44 -2.56 -1.02
N ASN A 39 16.30 -3.61 -0.19
CA ASN A 39 17.18 -4.76 -0.21
C ASN A 39 17.16 -5.48 -1.56
N LYS A 40 15.98 -5.77 -2.12
CA LYS A 40 15.85 -6.42 -3.43
C LYS A 40 16.39 -5.54 -4.56
N CYS A 41 16.13 -4.24 -4.51
CA CYS A 41 16.59 -3.30 -5.53
C CYS A 41 18.11 -3.17 -5.55
N LEU A 42 18.75 -3.11 -4.37
CA LEU A 42 20.21 -3.09 -4.24
C LEU A 42 20.84 -4.43 -4.68
N GLN A 43 20.22 -5.56 -4.33
CA GLN A 43 20.65 -6.89 -4.79
C GLN A 43 20.56 -7.04 -6.32
N SER A 44 19.68 -6.27 -6.96
CA SER A 44 19.54 -6.25 -8.43
C SER A 44 20.57 -5.35 -9.13
N GLY A 45 21.56 -4.82 -8.40
CA GLY A 45 22.64 -4.00 -8.95
C GLY A 45 22.24 -2.56 -9.28
N LYS A 46 21.07 -2.09 -8.85
CA LYS A 46 20.62 -0.69 -9.06
C LYS A 46 21.28 0.26 -8.08
N THR A 47 21.38 1.53 -8.44
CA THR A 47 21.95 2.53 -7.55
C THR A 47 21.02 2.80 -6.36
N ARG A 48 21.60 3.18 -5.22
CA ARG A 48 20.82 3.53 -4.03
C ARG A 48 19.78 4.61 -4.32
N VAL A 49 20.13 5.62 -5.14
CA VAL A 49 19.23 6.72 -5.50
C VAL A 49 18.00 6.22 -6.27
N GLU A 50 18.19 5.34 -7.25
CA GLU A 50 17.07 4.72 -7.98
C GLU A 50 16.17 3.87 -7.07
N CYS A 51 16.78 3.15 -6.13
CA CYS A 51 16.04 2.34 -5.17
C CYS A 51 15.22 3.18 -4.20
N LEU A 52 15.77 4.27 -3.66
CA LEU A 52 15.06 5.14 -2.73
C LEU A 52 13.74 5.65 -3.33
N GLY A 53 13.78 6.19 -4.55
CA GLY A 53 12.58 6.73 -5.20
C GLY A 53 11.50 5.69 -5.47
N ASN A 54 11.88 4.48 -5.91
CA ASN A 54 10.93 3.40 -6.18
C ASN A 54 10.37 2.77 -4.90
N CYS A 55 11.19 2.65 -3.86
CA CYS A 55 10.77 2.08 -2.59
C CYS A 55 9.92 3.05 -1.77
N ASP A 56 10.14 4.36 -1.89
CA ASP A 56 9.22 5.36 -1.32
C ASP A 56 7.84 5.33 -1.97
N LYS A 57 7.76 5.15 -3.30
CA LYS A 57 6.49 4.92 -3.99
C LYS A 57 5.79 3.67 -3.47
N SER A 58 6.53 2.58 -3.30
CA SER A 58 6.01 1.30 -2.78
C SER A 58 5.47 1.47 -1.36
N ARG A 59 6.18 2.19 -0.49
CA ARG A 59 5.73 2.57 0.85
C ARG A 59 4.46 3.41 0.82
N GLY A 60 4.41 4.40 -0.07
CA GLY A 60 3.22 5.25 -0.29
C GLY A 60 2.00 4.44 -0.73
N MET A 61 2.18 3.48 -1.64
CA MET A 61 1.12 2.57 -2.09
C MET A 61 0.63 1.66 -0.96
N CYS A 62 1.53 1.09 -0.16
CA CYS A 62 1.17 0.31 1.03
C CYS A 62 0.29 1.13 1.98
N ARG A 63 0.70 2.37 2.28
CA ARG A 63 -0.06 3.29 3.13
C ARG A 63 -1.44 3.59 2.56
N ALA A 64 -1.52 3.89 1.27
CA ALA A 64 -2.79 4.17 0.60
C ALA A 64 -3.76 2.97 0.61
N VAL A 65 -3.25 1.76 0.40
CA VAL A 65 -4.05 0.53 0.45
C VAL A 65 -4.57 0.28 1.87
N LYS A 66 -3.72 0.40 2.89
CA LYS A 66 -4.15 0.27 4.30
C LYS A 66 -5.20 1.30 4.68
N MET A 67 -5.00 2.56 4.29
CA MET A 67 -5.97 3.63 4.53
C MET A 67 -7.33 3.30 3.92
N LYS A 68 -7.33 2.91 2.64
CA LYS A 68 -8.55 2.57 1.90
C LYS A 68 -9.23 1.33 2.48
N GLY A 69 -8.47 0.33 2.94
CA GLY A 69 -8.98 -0.85 3.63
C GLY A 69 -9.65 -0.49 4.96
N CYS A 70 -8.99 0.33 5.78
CA CYS A 70 -9.53 0.81 7.06
C CYS A 70 -10.84 1.60 6.85
N MET A 71 -10.87 2.55 5.91
CA MET A 71 -12.08 3.32 5.61
C MET A 71 -13.23 2.44 5.11
N GLN A 72 -12.94 1.42 4.30
CA GLN A 72 -13.95 0.44 3.88
C GLN A 72 -14.45 -0.38 5.06
N ASN A 73 -13.56 -0.82 5.96
CA ASN A 73 -13.96 -1.54 7.17
C ASN A 73 -14.88 -0.70 8.06
N CYS A 74 -14.56 0.58 8.28
CA CYS A 74 -15.43 1.49 9.03
C CYS A 74 -16.84 1.58 8.42
N ASN A 75 -16.94 1.69 7.09
CA ASN A 75 -18.23 1.71 6.40
C ASN A 75 -18.98 0.38 6.50
N THR A 76 -18.28 -0.76 6.47
CA THR A 76 -18.89 -2.09 6.58
C THR A 76 -19.39 -2.35 8.01
N THR A 77 -18.62 -1.95 9.03
CA THR A 77 -18.94 -2.19 10.44
C THR A 77 -20.05 -1.28 10.96
N TYR A 78 -19.99 0.02 10.64
CA TYR A 78 -20.88 1.03 11.24
C TYR A 78 -21.94 1.55 10.28
N GLY A 79 -21.98 1.07 9.03
CA GLY A 79 -22.79 1.64 7.97
C GLY A 79 -22.17 2.89 7.35
N LYS A 80 -22.48 3.15 6.08
CA LYS A 80 -22.01 4.37 5.39
C LYS A 80 -22.71 5.61 5.93
N ASN A 81 -21.98 6.72 5.99
CA ASN A 81 -22.47 8.05 6.38
C ASN A 81 -23.03 8.14 7.81
N THR A 82 -22.68 7.20 8.70
CA THR A 82 -23.01 7.29 10.12
C THR A 82 -21.92 8.05 10.86
N THR A 83 -22.29 8.73 11.94
CA THR A 83 -21.35 9.44 12.83
C THR A 83 -20.24 8.51 13.32
N SER A 84 -20.57 7.25 13.63
CA SER A 84 -19.60 6.23 14.05
C SER A 84 -18.62 5.85 12.95
N SER A 85 -19.08 5.73 11.70
CA SER A 85 -18.21 5.47 10.55
C SER A 85 -17.25 6.63 10.28
N GLU A 86 -17.71 7.88 10.36
CA GLU A 86 -16.85 9.05 10.18
C GLU A 86 -15.82 9.18 11.32
N SER A 87 -16.20 8.91 12.56
CA SER A 87 -15.27 8.85 13.68
C SER A 87 -14.21 7.76 13.49
N CYS A 88 -14.60 6.55 13.09
CA CYS A 88 -13.69 5.46 12.76
C CYS A 88 -12.71 5.82 11.64
N LYS A 89 -13.18 6.49 10.56
CA LYS A 89 -12.33 6.90 9.44
C LYS A 89 -11.27 7.92 9.86
N ARG A 90 -11.58 8.84 10.78
CA ARG A 90 -10.59 9.79 11.34
C ARG A 90 -9.45 9.04 12.03
N SER A 91 -9.76 7.95 12.73
CA SER A 91 -8.75 7.10 13.37
C SER A 91 -7.88 6.32 12.36
N CYS A 92 -8.36 6.08 11.14
CA CYS A 92 -7.55 5.44 10.09
C CYS A 92 -6.32 6.28 9.72
N ALA A 93 -6.43 7.62 9.71
CA ALA A 93 -5.32 8.53 9.42
C ALA A 93 -4.13 8.32 10.38
N ASN A 94 -4.41 8.04 11.65
CA ASN A 94 -3.40 7.88 12.69
C ASN A 94 -2.74 6.50 12.68
N ASN A 95 -3.43 5.46 12.19
CA ASN A 95 -2.95 4.07 12.21
C ASN A 95 -2.09 3.66 10.99
N VAL A 96 -2.06 4.49 9.94
CA VAL A 96 -1.33 4.20 8.70
C VAL A 96 0.10 4.74 8.71
N SER A 97 0.45 5.55 9.70
CA SER A 97 1.77 6.19 9.84
C SER A 97 2.87 5.27 10.37
N ASN A 98 2.52 4.13 10.99
CA ASN A 98 3.45 3.11 11.51
C ASN A 98 3.82 2.05 10.46
#